data_AF-A0A5J6FIN6-F1
#
_entry.id   AF-A0A5J6FIN6-F1
#
_cell.length_a   1.000
_cell.length_b   1.000
_cell.length_c   1.000
_cell.angle_alpha   90.00
_cell.angle_beta   90.00
_cell.angle_gamma   90.00
#
_symmetry.space_group_name_H-M   'P 1'
#
loop_
_entity.id
_entity.type
_entity.pdbx_description
1 polymer ?
#
loop_
_entity_poly.entity_id
_entity_poly.type
_entity_poly.pdbx_seq_one_letter_code
_entity_poly.pdbx_strand_id
1 'polypeptide(L)'
;MPDLTHLAVGDEAILCDQRDEPRPVTIATVGRLYLTAQGTHGQFRRGTGWNKEDYGARRLTTREALSEEAEREQLRITMRSKGLLQTGVPTLTTDQLRCIVEILEES
;
A
#
# COMPACT_ATOMS: atom_id res chain seq x y z
N MET A 1 -0.57 7.18 -0.25
CA MET A 1 -1.67 6.26 0.11
C MET A 1 -2.29 5.76 -1.19
N PRO A 2 -2.76 4.51 -1.26
CA PRO A 2 -3.34 3.98 -2.49
C PRO A 2 -4.64 4.73 -2.81
N ASP A 3 -4.68 5.35 -3.99
CA ASP A 3 -5.90 5.95 -4.52
C ASP A 3 -6.69 4.88 -5.27
N LEU A 4 -7.80 4.40 -4.68
CA LEU A 4 -8.69 3.42 -5.30
C LEU A 4 -9.92 4.08 -5.91
N THR A 5 -9.94 5.40 -6.07
CA THR A 5 -11.08 6.12 -6.64
C THR A 5 -11.28 5.84 -8.12
N HIS A 6 -10.27 5.31 -8.82
CA HIS A 6 -10.40 4.95 -10.22
C HIS A 6 -10.99 3.55 -10.46
N LEU A 7 -11.07 2.69 -9.42
CA LEU A 7 -11.54 1.30 -9.58
C LEU A 7 -13.03 1.21 -9.94
N ALA A 8 -13.34 0.28 -10.85
CA ALA A 8 -14.66 -0.10 -11.32
C ALA A 8 -15.02 -1.54 -10.93
N VAL A 9 -16.29 -1.92 -11.13
CA VAL A 9 -16.73 -3.32 -10.93
C VAL A 9 -16.04 -4.21 -11.94
N GLY A 10 -15.48 -5.33 -11.48
CA GLY A 10 -14.71 -6.27 -12.31
C GLY A 10 -13.20 -6.05 -12.26
N ASP A 11 -12.72 -4.91 -11.75
CA ASP A 11 -11.29 -4.65 -11.60
C ASP A 11 -10.66 -5.57 -10.55
N GLU A 12 -9.37 -5.88 -10.73
CA GLU A 12 -8.59 -6.60 -9.72
C GLU A 12 -8.01 -5.62 -8.69
N ALA A 13 -8.07 -6.00 -7.42
CA ALA A 13 -7.39 -5.34 -6.32
C ALA A 13 -6.66 -6.40 -5.46
N ILE A 14 -5.78 -5.95 -4.57
CA ILE A 14 -5.09 -6.80 -3.61
C ILE A 14 -5.67 -6.57 -2.22
N LEU A 15 -6.12 -7.65 -1.58
CA LEU A 15 -6.49 -7.66 -0.17
C LEU A 15 -5.25 -7.96 0.68
N CYS A 16 -4.93 -7.04 1.58
CA CYS A 16 -3.92 -7.22 2.62
C CYS A 16 -4.63 -7.37 3.98
N ASP A 17 -4.51 -8.53 4.60
CA ASP A 17 -4.89 -8.78 5.99
C ASP A 17 -3.61 -8.89 6.83
N GLN A 18 -3.62 -8.46 8.09
CA GLN A 18 -2.44 -8.54 8.97
C GLN A 18 -1.96 -9.98 9.21
N ARG A 19 -2.86 -10.97 9.06
CA ARG A 19 -2.60 -12.36 9.39
C ARG A 19 -2.41 -13.27 8.16
N ASP A 20 -2.72 -12.77 6.98
CA ASP A 20 -2.70 -13.54 5.73
C ASP A 20 -1.75 -12.91 4.72
N GLU A 21 -1.24 -13.73 3.79
CA GLU A 21 -0.54 -13.23 2.62
C GLU A 21 -1.46 -12.36 1.75
N PRO A 22 -0.93 -11.27 1.14
CA PRO A 22 -1.70 -10.47 0.19
C PRO A 22 -2.25 -11.32 -0.95
N ARG A 23 -3.55 -11.20 -1.23
CA ARG A 23 -4.22 -12.01 -2.26
C ARG A 23 -5.03 -11.17 -3.24
N PRO A 24 -5.10 -11.55 -4.52
CA PRO A 24 -5.94 -10.86 -5.48
C PRO A 24 -7.43 -11.09 -5.18
N VAL A 25 -8.22 -10.05 -5.38
CA VAL A 25 -9.68 -10.06 -5.26
C VAL A 25 -10.29 -9.21 -6.37
N THR A 26 -11.53 -9.49 -6.74
CA THR A 26 -12.23 -8.73 -7.78
C THR A 26 -13.22 -7.77 -7.16
N ILE A 27 -13.27 -6.52 -7.62
CA ILE A 27 -14.24 -5.53 -7.16
C ILE A 27 -15.65 -5.95 -7.56
N ALA A 28 -16.52 -6.12 -6.56
CA ALA A 28 -17.90 -6.55 -6.72
C ALA A 28 -18.87 -5.37 -6.84
N THR A 29 -18.67 -4.33 -6.02
CA THR A 29 -19.52 -3.14 -6.03
C THR A 29 -18.69 -1.88 -5.82
N VAL A 30 -19.12 -0.79 -6.44
CA VAL A 30 -18.51 0.53 -6.29
C VAL A 30 -19.59 1.54 -5.92
N GLY A 31 -19.48 2.12 -4.73
CA GLY A 31 -20.27 3.24 -4.27
C GLY A 31 -19.48 4.54 -4.30
N ARG A 32 -20.12 5.65 -3.89
CA ARG A 32 -19.48 6.98 -3.90
C ARG A 32 -18.20 7.03 -3.05
N LEU A 33 -18.23 6.48 -1.85
CA LEU A 33 -17.10 6.54 -0.88
C LEU A 33 -16.44 5.19 -0.62
N TYR A 34 -17.15 4.10 -0.90
CA TYR A 34 -16.76 2.75 -0.52
C TYR A 34 -16.88 1.81 -1.71
N LEU A 35 -16.11 0.74 -1.69
CA LEU A 35 -16.25 -0.40 -2.60
C LEU A 35 -16.24 -1.70 -1.81
N THR A 36 -16.70 -2.79 -2.43
CA THR A 36 -16.60 -4.15 -1.89
C THR A 36 -15.93 -5.06 -2.90
N ALA A 37 -15.23 -6.08 -2.43
CA ALA A 37 -14.61 -7.09 -3.27
C ALA A 37 -15.26 -8.47 -3.05
N GLN A 38 -15.29 -9.29 -4.09
CA GLN A 38 -15.78 -10.66 -4.03
C GLN A 38 -14.96 -11.49 -3.04
N GLY A 39 -15.62 -12.36 -2.28
CA GLY A 39 -14.95 -13.21 -1.28
C GLY A 39 -14.38 -12.45 -0.08
N THR A 40 -14.77 -11.18 0.11
CA THR A 40 -14.36 -10.36 1.26
C THR A 40 -15.58 -9.95 2.09
N HIS A 41 -15.40 -9.89 3.41
CA HIS A 41 -16.39 -9.30 4.32
C HIS A 41 -15.95 -7.88 4.70
N GLY A 42 -16.78 -6.90 4.35
CA GLY A 42 -16.61 -5.50 4.71
C GLY A 42 -16.71 -4.52 3.52
N GLN A 43 -16.70 -3.23 3.85
CA GLN A 43 -16.68 -2.12 2.90
C GLN A 43 -15.36 -1.38 3.01
N PHE A 44 -14.69 -1.11 1.89
CA PHE A 44 -13.38 -0.47 1.89
C PHE A 44 -13.48 0.96 1.37
N ARG A 45 -12.87 1.91 2.08
CA ARG A 45 -12.86 3.32 1.69
C ARG A 45 -12.04 3.51 0.42
N ARG A 46 -12.61 4.14 -0.61
CA ARG A 46 -11.92 4.37 -1.90
C ARG A 46 -10.66 5.24 -1.78
N GLY A 47 -10.71 6.26 -0.93
CA GLY A 47 -9.58 7.18 -0.76
C GLY A 47 -8.43 6.63 0.08
N THR A 48 -8.61 5.49 0.77
CA THR A 48 -7.59 5.00 1.69
C THR A 48 -7.36 3.49 1.63
N GLY A 49 -8.24 2.73 0.99
CA GLY A 49 -8.22 1.28 0.97
C GLY A 49 -8.68 0.61 2.27
N TRP A 50 -8.81 1.34 3.38
CA TRP A 50 -9.10 0.75 4.68
C TRP A 50 -10.52 0.20 4.78
N ASN A 51 -10.64 -0.99 5.37
CA ASN A 51 -11.93 -1.55 5.75
C ASN A 51 -12.61 -0.63 6.78
N LYS A 52 -13.90 -0.38 6.56
CA LYS A 52 -14.76 0.45 7.41
C LYS A 52 -15.11 -0.24 8.74
N GLU A 53 -15.12 -1.57 8.78
CA GLU A 53 -15.77 -2.31 9.87
C GLU A 53 -14.93 -2.51 11.14
N ASP A 54 -13.72 -1.92 11.26
CA ASP A 54 -12.83 -1.96 12.44
C ASP A 54 -12.45 -3.36 13.00
N TYR A 55 -13.07 -4.44 12.54
CA TYR A 55 -12.69 -5.82 12.85
C TYR A 55 -11.52 -6.25 11.97
N GLY A 56 -10.34 -5.75 12.32
CA GLY A 56 -9.07 -6.14 11.73
C GLY A 56 -8.48 -5.07 10.80
N ALA A 57 -7.14 -4.99 10.79
CA ALA A 57 -6.40 -4.10 9.92
C ALA A 57 -6.35 -4.65 8.49
N ARG A 58 -7.52 -4.77 7.86
CA ARG A 58 -7.67 -5.15 6.45
C ARG A 58 -7.70 -3.91 5.58
N ARG A 59 -6.99 -3.96 4.46
CA ARG A 59 -7.08 -2.93 3.43
C ARG A 59 -7.05 -3.54 2.03
N LEU A 60 -7.68 -2.84 1.10
CA LEU A 60 -7.47 -3.03 -0.32
C LEU A 60 -6.37 -2.08 -0.82
N THR A 61 -5.59 -2.55 -1.77
CA THR A 61 -4.59 -1.77 -2.50
C THR A 61 -4.51 -2.26 -3.94
N THR A 62 -3.72 -1.62 -4.80
CA THR A 62 -3.37 -2.17 -6.12
C THR A 62 -2.04 -2.93 -6.04
N ARG A 63 -1.74 -3.73 -7.07
CA ARG A 63 -0.48 -4.47 -7.14
C ARG A 63 0.71 -3.51 -7.20
N GLU A 64 0.59 -2.43 -7.97
CA GLU A 64 1.61 -1.39 -8.12
C GLU A 64 1.89 -0.69 -6.80
N ALA A 65 0.84 -0.27 -6.09
CA ALA A 65 0.99 0.37 -4.79
C ALA A 65 1.60 -0.56 -3.74
N LEU A 66 1.28 -1.87 -3.79
CA LEU A 66 1.92 -2.85 -2.92
C LEU A 66 3.42 -3.03 -3.24
N SER A 67 3.77 -3.09 -4.53
CA SER A 67 5.17 -3.15 -4.97
C SER A 67 5.96 -1.90 -4.57
N GLU A 68 5.38 -0.71 -4.73
CA GLU A 68 6.01 0.56 -4.33
C GLU A 68 6.25 0.62 -2.80
N GLU A 69 5.29 0.15 -2.01
CA GLU A 69 5.45 0.06 -0.54
C GLU A 69 6.55 -0.92 -0.14
N ALA A 70 6.62 -2.09 -0.79
CA ALA A 70 7.67 -3.07 -0.56
C ALA A 70 9.06 -2.52 -0.93
N GLU A 71 9.18 -1.86 -2.08
CA GLU A 71 10.42 -1.19 -2.50
C GLU A 71 10.83 -0.10 -1.51
N ARG A 72 9.88 0.76 -1.12
CA ARG A 72 10.12 1.81 -0.13
C ARG A 72 10.63 1.25 1.20
N GLU A 73 10.06 0.16 1.66
CA GLU A 73 10.52 -0.48 2.91
C GLU A 73 11.91 -1.07 2.76
N GLN A 74 12.20 -1.72 1.62
CA GLN A 74 13.54 -2.22 1.32
C GLN A 74 14.58 -1.09 1.34
N LEU A 75 14.29 0.05 0.69
CA LEU A 75 15.17 1.22 0.69
C LEU A 75 15.40 1.77 2.11
N ARG A 76 14.36 1.80 2.95
CA ARG A 76 14.48 2.22 4.35
C ARG A 76 15.36 1.29 5.17
N ILE A 77 15.24 -0.03 4.97
CA ILE A 77 16.09 -1.02 5.63
C ILE A 77 17.56 -0.78 5.22
N THR A 78 17.83 -0.59 3.93
CA THR A 78 19.18 -0.28 3.42
C THR A 78 19.72 1.00 4.06
N MET A 79 18.95 2.10 4.06
CA MET A 79 19.37 3.35 4.70
C MET A 79 19.67 3.18 6.20
N ARG A 80 18.82 2.45 6.93
CA ARG A 80 19.05 2.16 8.36
C ARG A 80 20.32 1.36 8.58
N SER A 81 20.58 0.37 7.72
CA SER A 81 21.81 -0.45 7.79
C SER A 81 23.07 0.39 7.57
N LYS A 82 22.98 1.46 6.78
CA LYS A 82 24.03 2.45 6.54
C LYS A 82 24.10 3.55 7.63
N GLY A 83 23.36 3.42 8.73
CA GLY A 83 23.41 4.33 9.87
C GLY A 83 22.54 5.59 9.75
N LEU A 84 21.68 5.69 8.72
CA LEU A 84 20.77 6.81 8.56
C LEU A 84 19.46 6.53 9.32
N LEU A 85 19.31 7.12 10.51
CA LEU A 85 18.06 7.12 11.25
C LEU A 85 17.18 8.29 10.76
N GLN A 86 16.02 7.97 10.18
CA GLN A 86 14.98 8.94 9.81
C GLN A 86 14.22 9.47 11.04
N THR A 87 14.91 9.99 12.05
CA THR A 87 14.23 10.83 13.05
C THR A 87 13.80 12.13 12.38
N GLY A 88 12.57 12.18 11.87
CA GLY A 88 11.87 13.44 11.56
C GLY A 88 11.50 13.75 10.12
N VAL A 89 11.71 12.86 9.12
CA VAL A 89 11.28 13.16 7.73
C VAL A 89 10.37 12.05 7.18
N PRO A 90 9.08 12.03 7.57
CA PRO A 90 8.12 11.01 7.16
C PRO A 90 7.64 11.12 5.69
N THR A 91 8.19 12.03 4.88
CA THR A 91 7.62 12.44 3.58
C THR A 91 8.47 12.15 2.35
N LEU A 92 9.58 11.40 2.47
CA LEU A 92 10.40 11.08 1.30
C LEU A 92 9.68 10.11 0.35
N THR A 93 9.67 10.45 -0.94
CA THR A 93 9.16 9.59 -2.01
C THR A 93 10.10 8.42 -2.27
N THR A 94 9.62 7.38 -2.96
CA THR A 94 10.46 6.20 -3.31
C THR A 94 11.66 6.62 -4.18
N ASP A 95 11.47 7.54 -5.13
CA ASP A 95 12.57 8.04 -5.97
C ASP A 95 13.62 8.82 -5.17
N GLN A 96 13.18 9.63 -4.20
CA GLN A 96 14.10 10.34 -3.31
C GLN A 96 14.92 9.37 -2.46
N LEU A 97 14.32 8.29 -1.97
CA LEU A 97 15.03 7.25 -1.23
C LEU A 97 16.04 6.51 -2.11
N ARG A 98 15.67 6.21 -3.36
CA ARG A 98 16.56 5.55 -4.33
C ARG A 98 17.80 6.41 -4.61
N CYS A 99 17.58 7.69 -4.91
CA CYS A 99 18.65 8.68 -5.12
C CYS A 99 19.62 8.77 -3.92
N ILE A 100 19.11 8.74 -2.69
CA ILE A 100 19.96 8.75 -1.49
C ILE A 100 20.79 7.47 -1.39
N VAL A 101 20.19 6.30 -1.65
CA VAL A 101 20.92 5.02 -1.61
C VAL A 101 22.04 4.98 -2.66
N GLU A 102 21.75 5.43 -3.89
CA GLU A 102 22.74 5.50 -4.98
C GLU A 102 23.98 6.32 -4.57
N ILE A 103 23.78 7.53 -4.03
CA ILE A 103 24.89 8.39 -3.55
C ILE A 103 25.76 7.68 -2.50
N LEU A 104 25.14 6.87 -1.62
CA LEU A 104 25.82 6.13 -0.55
C LEU A 104 26.47 4.82 -1.02
N GLU A 105 26.22 4.38 -2.24
CA GLU A 105 26.88 3.21 -2.85
C GLU A 105 28.04 3.62 -3.75
N GLU A 106 28.02 4.84 -4.27
CA GLU A 106 29.13 5.44 -5.03
C GLU A 106 30.26 6.03 -4.15
N SER A 107 30.05 6.14 -2.83
CA SER A 107 31.01 6.67 -1.84
C SER A 107 31.69 5.58 -1.03
#